data_AF-A0A831YQ76-F1
#
_entry.id   AF-A0A831YQ76-F1
#
_cell.length_a   1.000
_cell.length_b   1.000
_cell.length_c   1.000
_cell.angle_alpha   90.00
_cell.angle_beta   90.00
_cell.angle_gamma   90.00
#
_symmetry.space_group_name_H-M   'P 1'
#
loop_
_entity.id
_entity.type
_entity.pdbx_description
1 polymer ?
#
loop_
_entity_poly.entity_id
_entity_poly.type
_entity_poly.pdbx_seq_one_letter_code
_entity_poly.pdbx_strand_id
1 'polypeptide(L)' 'MIHHLIQAPEDRRLVKEDDEALFERFGVPAEVRPVLHAGGRDDIHALGVHPNLIMKWLIWSGRSTIKGFPISYYFDRR' A
#
# COMPACT_ATOMS: atom_id res chain seq x y z
N MET A 1 9.42 -3.08 5.02
CA MET A 1 8.89 -3.02 3.65
C MET A 1 8.25 -1.68 3.28
N ILE A 2 7.04 -1.32 3.74
CA ILE A 2 6.35 -0.09 3.30
C ILE A 2 7.19 1.18 3.55
N HIS A 3 7.87 1.27 4.69
CA HIS A 3 8.81 2.37 4.97
C HIS A 3 9.97 2.48 3.97
N HIS A 4 10.49 1.35 3.48
CA HIS A 4 11.51 1.35 2.42
C HIS A 4 10.96 1.97 1.14
N LEU A 5 9.76 1.56 0.72
CA LEU A 5 9.09 2.11 -0.47
C LEU A 5 8.77 3.62 -0.35
N ILE A 6 8.72 4.17 0.88
CA ILE A 6 8.64 5.62 1.08
C ILE A 6 9.97 6.28 0.68
N GLN A 7 11.09 5.70 1.11
CA GLN A 7 12.45 6.24 0.90
C GLN A 7 13.03 5.93 -0.49
N ALA A 8 12.58 4.86 -1.13
CA ALA A 8 13.01 4.41 -2.46
C ALA A 8 11.81 4.33 -3.43
N PRO A 9 11.37 5.47 -4.01
CA PRO A 9 10.22 5.50 -4.92
C PRO A 9 10.36 4.62 -6.16
N GLU A 10 11.58 4.41 -6.66
CA GLU A 10 11.92 3.58 -7.81
C GLU A 10 11.54 2.10 -7.61
N ASP A 11 11.58 1.61 -6.35
CA ASP A 11 11.20 0.25 -6.00
C ASP A 11 9.67 0.05 -5.97
N ARG A 12 8.88 1.12 -6.06
CA ARG A 12 7.39 1.01 -6.04
C ARG A 12 6.84 0.29 -7.27
N ARG A 13 7.56 0.27 -8.39
CA ARG A 13 7.15 -0.50 -9.59
C ARG A 13 7.04 -1.99 -9.28
N LEU A 14 7.88 -2.51 -8.37
CA LEU A 14 7.87 -3.90 -7.95
C LEU A 14 6.54 -4.28 -7.27
N VAL A 15 5.86 -3.33 -6.63
CA VAL A 15 4.54 -3.60 -6.00
C VAL A 15 3.49 -4.05 -7.04
N LYS A 16 3.67 -3.73 -8.32
CA LYS A 16 2.77 -4.16 -9.41
C LYS A 16 3.37 -5.24 -10.31
N GLU A 17 4.69 -5.21 -10.48
CA GLU A 17 5.42 -6.08 -11.41
C GLU A 17 5.80 -7.42 -10.78
N ASP A 18 6.20 -7.41 -9.50
CA ASP A 18 6.71 -8.58 -8.78
C ASP A 18 6.69 -8.30 -7.26
N ASP A 19 5.51 -8.38 -6.65
CA ASP A 19 5.32 -8.13 -5.23
C ASP A 19 5.88 -9.27 -4.37
N GLU A 20 5.94 -10.50 -4.90
CA GLU A 20 6.55 -11.64 -4.22
C GLU A 20 8.06 -11.47 -4.00
N ALA A 21 8.82 -11.00 -5.00
CA ALA A 21 10.23 -10.69 -4.80
C ALA A 21 10.43 -9.62 -3.70
N LEU A 22 9.48 -8.69 -3.57
CA LEU A 22 9.49 -7.69 -2.52
C LEU A 22 9.20 -8.32 -1.15
N PHE A 23 8.23 -9.24 -1.07
CA PHE A 23 7.90 -9.98 0.16
C PHE A 23 9.07 -10.84 0.64
N GLU A 24 9.74 -11.54 -0.27
CA GLU A 24 10.94 -12.32 0.05
C GLU A 24 12.08 -11.45 0.56
N ARG A 25 12.40 -10.36 -0.16
CA ARG A 25 13.47 -9.42 0.23
C ARG A 25 13.29 -8.85 1.62
N PHE A 26 12.04 -8.59 2.03
CA PHE A 26 11.72 -8.02 3.34
C PHE A 26 11.30 -9.05 4.39
N GLY A 27 11.36 -10.35 4.07
CA GLY A 27 11.00 -11.42 5.01
C GLY A 27 9.54 -11.36 5.46
N VAL A 28 8.62 -10.98 4.57
CA VAL A 28 7.19 -10.95 4.89
C VAL A 28 6.69 -12.39 5.10
N PRO A 29 6.07 -12.70 6.25
CA PRO A 29 5.58 -14.04 6.54
C PRO A 29 4.55 -14.51 5.50
N ALA A 30 4.62 -15.78 5.10
CA ALA A 30 3.82 -16.32 4.01
C ALA A 30 2.30 -16.23 4.30
N GLU A 31 1.90 -16.33 5.55
CA GLU A 31 0.53 -16.20 6.02
C GLU A 31 -0.03 -14.78 5.89
N VAL A 32 0.83 -13.77 5.81
CA VAL A 32 0.45 -12.35 5.67
C VAL A 32 0.32 -11.93 4.21
N ARG A 33 1.06 -12.58 3.31
CA ARG A 33 1.13 -12.22 1.87
C ARG A 33 -0.24 -12.20 1.18
N PRO A 34 -1.15 -13.18 1.39
CA PRO A 34 -2.47 -13.15 0.75
C PRO A 34 -3.28 -11.90 1.14
N VAL A 35 -3.17 -11.46 2.40
CA VAL A 35 -3.84 -10.24 2.90
C VAL A 35 -3.21 -8.99 2.29
N LEU A 36 -1.88 -8.94 2.16
CA LEU A 36 -1.22 -7.83 1.48
C LEU A 36 -1.53 -7.78 -0.01
N HIS A 37 -1.73 -8.93 -0.66
CA HIS A 37 -2.01 -9.04 -2.09
C HIS A 37 -3.47 -8.69 -2.43
N ALA A 38 -4.43 -9.24 -1.70
CA ALA A 38 -5.86 -9.13 -2.02
C ALA A 38 -6.70 -8.38 -0.97
N GLY A 39 -6.23 -8.29 0.27
CA GLY A 39 -6.98 -7.71 1.38
C GLY A 39 -7.23 -6.20 1.23
N GLY A 40 -8.37 -5.77 1.75
CA GLY A 40 -8.76 -4.37 1.83
C GLY A 40 -8.09 -3.65 2.99
N ARG A 41 -8.53 -2.41 3.23
CA ARG A 41 -8.00 -1.58 4.32
C ARG A 41 -8.09 -2.27 5.69
N ASP A 42 -9.25 -2.86 5.99
CA ASP A 42 -9.53 -3.44 7.31
C ASP A 42 -8.77 -4.75 7.52
N ASP A 43 -8.64 -5.56 6.47
CA ASP A 43 -7.83 -6.79 6.51
C ASP A 43 -6.37 -6.48 6.80
N ILE A 44 -5.81 -5.46 6.13
CA ILE A 44 -4.42 -5.03 6.35
C ILE A 44 -4.27 -4.36 7.72
N HIS A 45 -5.30 -3.68 8.22
CA HIS A 45 -5.30 -3.10 9.55
C HIS A 45 -5.26 -4.17 10.65
N ALA A 46 -5.95 -5.30 10.45
CA ALA A 46 -5.91 -6.44 11.37
C ALA A 46 -4.49 -7.04 11.54
N LEU A 47 -3.59 -6.80 10.58
CA LEU A 47 -2.17 -7.17 10.67
C LEU A 47 -1.34 -6.20 11.54
N GLY A 48 -1.95 -5.17 12.12
CA GLY A 48 -1.26 -4.16 12.93
C GLY A 48 -0.52 -3.08 12.12
N VAL A 49 -0.78 -2.99 10.81
CA VAL A 49 -0.18 -1.95 9.95
C VAL A 49 -0.81 -0.60 10.23
N HIS A 50 0.02 0.44 10.44
CA HIS A 50 -0.48 1.78 10.72
C HIS A 50 -1.35 2.33 9.55
N PRO A 51 -2.51 2.98 9.81
CA PRO A 51 -3.46 3.39 8.76
C PRO A 51 -2.86 4.20 7.60
N ASN A 52 -1.96 5.14 7.88
CA ASN A 52 -1.26 5.92 6.84
C ASN A 52 -0.43 5.04 5.88
N LEU A 53 0.15 3.95 6.38
CA LEU A 53 0.93 3.01 5.58
C LEU A 53 0.04 2.12 4.72
N ILE A 54 -1.13 1.73 5.24
CA ILE A 54 -2.15 0.99 4.48
C ILE A 54 -2.59 1.80 3.26
N MET A 55 -2.87 3.08 3.44
CA MET A 55 -3.29 3.94 2.32
C MET A 55 -2.21 4.03 1.24
N LYS A 56 -0.94 4.18 1.63
CA LYS A 56 0.18 4.19 0.68
C LYS A 56 0.29 2.88 -0.09
N TRP A 57 0.20 1.75 0.62
CA TRP A 57 0.23 0.43 0.02
C TRP A 57 -0.89 0.24 -1.01
N LEU A 58 -2.14 0.54 -0.63
CA LEU A 58 -3.29 0.41 -1.53
C LEU A 58 -3.17 1.30 -2.77
N ILE A 59 -2.64 2.53 -2.63
CA ILE A 59 -2.38 3.43 -3.76
C ILE A 59 -1.34 2.81 -4.70
N TRP A 60 -0.21 2.32 -4.18
CA TRP A 60 0.87 1.77 -4.99
C TRP A 60 0.46 0.45 -5.66
N SER A 61 -0.32 -0.39 -4.99
CA SER A 61 -0.88 -1.62 -5.58
C SER A 61 -2.07 -1.36 -6.51
N GLY A 62 -2.47 -0.11 -6.76
CA GLY A 62 -3.61 0.22 -7.62
C GLY A 62 -4.98 -0.19 -7.07
N ARG A 63 -5.07 -0.46 -5.77
CA ARG A 63 -6.29 -0.91 -5.05
C ARG A 63 -6.90 0.17 -4.17
N SER A 64 -6.47 1.43 -4.34
CA SER A 64 -7.07 2.55 -3.61
C SER A 64 -8.52 2.71 -4.03
N THR A 65 -9.44 2.54 -3.09
CA THR A 65 -10.88 2.81 -3.27
C THR A 65 -11.22 4.30 -3.21
N ILE A 66 -10.21 5.16 -3.01
CA ILE A 66 -10.38 6.60 -3.16
C ILE A 66 -10.65 6.89 -4.64
N LYS A 67 -11.94 6.97 -5.02
CA LYS A 67 -12.37 7.72 -6.21
C LYS A 67 -11.60 9.04 -6.20
N GLY A 68 -10.81 9.30 -7.23
CA GLY A 68 -9.94 10.47 -7.28
C GLY A 68 -10.70 11.71 -6.80
N PHE A 69 -10.35 12.23 -5.63
CA PHE A 69 -10.93 13.49 -5.19
C PHE A 69 -10.34 14.55 -6.11
N PRO A 70 -11.18 15.27 -6.88
CA PRO A 70 -10.68 16.38 -7.67
C PRO A 70 -9.95 17.35 -6.74
N ILE A 71 -8.86 17.94 -7.23
CA ILE A 71 -8.02 18.90 -6.50
C ILE A 71 -8.86 20.04 -5.86
N SER A 72 -10.03 20.36 -6.44
CA SER A 72 -11.00 21.31 -5.88
C SER A 72 -11.43 21.03 -4.44
N TYR A 73 -11.47 19.75 -4.02
CA TYR A 73 -11.83 19.37 -2.66
C TYR A 73 -10.87 19.93 -1.60
N TYR A 74 -9.60 20.18 -1.96
CA TYR A 74 -8.62 20.80 -1.06
C TYR A 74 -8.69 22.33 -1.03
N PHE A 75 -9.36 22.96 -2.01
CA PHE A 75 -9.45 24.42 -2.13
C PHE A 75 -10.80 25.00 -1.67
N ASP A 76 -11.88 24.21 -1.64
CA ASP A 76 -13.22 24.66 -1.21
C ASP A 76 -13.43 24.76 0.31
N ARG A 77 -12.38 24.55 1.11
CA ARG A 77 -12.38 24.91 2.54
C ARG A 77 -11.65 26.23 2.74
N ARG A 78 -12.26 27.32 2.30
CA ARG A 78 -11.89 28.67 2.73
C ARG A 78 -13.08 29.61 2.76
#